data_AF-A0A392NQG6-F1
#
_entry.id   AF-A0A392NQG6-F1
#
_cell.length_a   1.000
_cell.length_b   1.000
_cell.length_c   1.000
_cell.angle_alpha   90.00
_cell.angle_beta   90.00
_cell.angle_gamma   90.00
#
_symmetry.space_group_name_H-M   'P 1'
#
loop_
_entity.id
_entity.type
_entity.pdbx_description
1 polymer ?
#
loop_
_entity_poly.entity_id
_entity_poly.type
_entity_poly.pdbx_seq_one_letter_code
_entity_poly.pdbx_strand_id
1 'polypeptide(L)'
;EVKEDLKVEEDFESKKCKLAEFGNALLTDPESNIKFLKEMLQISKDNDDTIVKLGLLSLLAVFRDIIPGYRIRLPTEKEQEMKVSKTVKKMRFYESTLLSAYKAYLQRLIALEKKPLFQLVAVRCICSLLDSNPHFNFRETLLDATVRNISSSNEAIRCSFIFATGHYCIKVSRVFYGISYETT
;
A
#
# COMPACT_ATOMS: atom_id res chain seq x y z
N GLU A 1 23.31 -25.89 16.17
CA GLU A 1 22.65 -26.13 14.87
C GLU A 1 21.17 -26.45 15.06
N VAL A 2 20.72 -27.66 15.38
CA VAL A 2 19.26 -28.00 15.41
C VAL A 2 18.38 -27.08 16.30
N LYS A 3 18.86 -26.60 17.45
CA LYS A 3 18.08 -25.69 18.33
C LYS A 3 17.96 -24.26 17.79
N GLU A 4 18.87 -23.86 16.91
CA GLU A 4 18.94 -22.50 16.38
C GLU A 4 18.02 -22.38 15.16
N ASP A 5 18.00 -23.41 14.31
CA ASP A 5 17.10 -23.50 13.16
C ASP A 5 15.62 -23.55 13.58
N LEU A 6 15.29 -24.30 14.64
CA LEU A 6 13.93 -24.35 15.21
C LEU A 6 13.42 -22.99 15.68
N LYS A 7 14.30 -22.16 16.25
CA LYS A 7 13.93 -20.84 16.78
C LYS A 7 13.67 -19.82 15.67
N VAL A 8 14.45 -19.89 14.59
CA VAL A 8 14.26 -19.04 13.40
C VAL A 8 12.93 -19.35 12.71
N GLU A 9 12.57 -20.64 12.64
CA GLU A 9 11.31 -21.09 12.04
C GLU A 9 10.08 -20.71 12.90
N GLU A 10 10.18 -20.81 14.23
CA GLU A 10 9.15 -20.32 15.15
C GLU A 10 8.95 -18.80 15.06
N ASP A 11 10.04 -18.03 14.98
CA ASP A 11 9.98 -16.57 14.81
C ASP A 11 9.34 -16.17 13.47
N PHE A 12 9.62 -16.92 12.40
CA PHE A 12 9.01 -16.73 11.08
C PHE A 12 7.49 -16.96 11.13
N GLU A 13 7.05 -18.12 11.64
CA GLU A 13 5.62 -18.43 11.73
C GLU A 13 4.89 -17.47 12.68
N SER A 14 5.52 -17.04 13.77
CA SER A 14 4.94 -16.01 14.66
C SER A 14 4.68 -14.69 13.93
N LYS A 15 5.63 -14.21 13.11
CA LYS A 15 5.48 -12.96 12.34
C LYS A 15 4.37 -13.08 11.28
N LYS A 16 4.29 -14.23 10.62
CA LYS A 16 3.27 -14.53 9.62
C LYS A 16 1.87 -14.59 10.25
N CYS A 17 1.71 -15.24 11.39
CA CYS A 17 0.46 -15.24 12.16
C CYS A 17 0.05 -13.81 12.56
N LYS A 18 0.99 -13.01 13.08
CA LYS A 18 0.73 -11.60 13.43
C LYS A 18 0.27 -10.78 12.24
N LEU A 19 0.89 -10.95 11.06
CA LEU A 19 0.44 -10.27 9.83
C LEU A 19 -1.00 -10.64 9.46
N ALA A 20 -1.38 -11.91 9.61
CA ALA A 20 -2.73 -12.39 9.34
C ALA A 20 -3.74 -11.80 10.35
N GLU A 21 -3.42 -11.83 11.64
CA GLU A 21 -4.24 -11.28 12.71
C GLU A 21 -4.47 -9.77 12.51
N PHE A 22 -3.39 -9.02 12.26
CA PHE A 22 -3.46 -7.58 12.01
C PHE A 22 -4.25 -7.25 10.73
N GLY A 23 -4.05 -8.02 9.67
CA GLY A 23 -4.81 -7.87 8.43
C GLY A 23 -6.31 -8.06 8.66
N ASN A 24 -6.72 -9.16 9.30
CA ASN A 24 -8.12 -9.45 9.58
C ASN A 24 -8.76 -8.42 10.53
N ALA A 25 -8.03 -7.97 11.55
CA ALA A 25 -8.52 -6.94 12.47
C ALA A 25 -8.75 -5.60 11.75
N LEU A 26 -7.86 -5.22 10.83
CA LEU A 26 -8.00 -4.02 10.02
C LEU A 26 -9.17 -4.09 9.04
N LEU A 27 -9.42 -5.26 8.44
CA LEU A 27 -10.57 -5.47 7.55
C LEU A 27 -11.90 -5.49 8.31
N THR A 28 -11.90 -5.93 9.57
CA THR A 28 -13.13 -5.98 10.39
C THR A 28 -13.53 -4.60 10.91
N ASP A 29 -12.59 -3.85 11.48
CA ASP A 29 -12.82 -2.46 11.93
C ASP A 29 -11.56 -1.61 11.71
N PRO A 30 -11.47 -0.89 10.58
CA PRO A 30 -10.28 -0.12 10.25
C PRO A 30 -10.09 1.09 11.16
N GLU A 31 -11.16 1.68 11.69
CA GLU A 31 -11.08 2.90 12.49
C GLU A 31 -10.42 2.66 13.85
N SER A 32 -10.77 1.56 14.51
CA SER A 32 -10.23 1.24 15.83
C SER A 32 -8.84 0.61 15.74
N ASN A 33 -8.57 -0.10 14.65
CA ASN A 33 -7.36 -0.92 14.49
C ASN A 33 -6.25 -0.25 13.65
N ILE A 34 -6.40 1.02 13.27
CA ILE A 34 -5.46 1.74 12.39
C ILE A 34 -3.99 1.71 12.84
N LYS A 35 -3.73 1.47 14.14
CA LYS A 35 -2.37 1.31 14.69
C LYS A 35 -1.64 0.10 14.10
N PHE A 36 -2.36 -0.97 13.76
CA PHE A 36 -1.77 -2.18 13.20
C PHE A 36 -1.12 -1.94 11.83
N LEU A 37 -1.53 -0.93 11.06
CA LEU A 37 -0.82 -0.56 9.83
C LEU A 37 0.64 -0.21 10.10
N LYS A 38 0.93 0.47 11.21
CA LYS A 38 2.30 0.81 11.60
C LYS A 38 3.07 -0.44 12.00
N GLU A 39 2.45 -1.36 12.72
CA GLU A 39 3.06 -2.63 13.11
C GLU A 39 3.38 -3.52 11.90
N MET A 40 2.44 -3.67 10.96
CA MET A 40 2.66 -4.37 9.69
C MET A 40 3.79 -3.72 8.86
N LEU A 41 3.91 -2.39 8.91
CA LEU A 41 5.04 -1.66 8.31
C LEU A 41 6.38 -1.91 8.99
N GLN A 42 6.40 -2.22 10.29
CA GLN A 42 7.64 -2.63 10.97
C GLN A 42 8.01 -4.06 10.62
N ILE A 43 7.04 -4.98 10.54
CA ILE A 43 7.29 -6.37 10.11
C ILE A 43 7.86 -6.41 8.68
N SER A 44 7.44 -5.51 7.79
CA SER A 44 8.01 -5.40 6.45
C SER A 44 9.40 -4.73 6.38
N LYS A 45 10.02 -4.41 7.53
CA LYS A 45 11.43 -4.01 7.68
C LYS A 45 12.31 -5.10 8.29
N ASP A 46 11.79 -6.31 8.45
CA ASP A 46 12.55 -7.44 8.97
C ASP A 46 13.77 -7.79 8.09
N ASN A 47 14.65 -8.63 8.63
CA ASN A 47 15.84 -9.09 7.94
C ASN A 47 15.53 -10.25 6.97
N ASP A 48 14.42 -10.96 7.18
CA ASP A 48 13.99 -12.06 6.32
C ASP A 48 13.27 -11.55 5.06
N ASP A 49 13.84 -11.83 3.89
CA ASP A 49 13.31 -11.46 2.58
C ASP A 49 11.89 -11.98 2.34
N THR A 50 11.56 -13.17 2.86
CA THR A 50 10.24 -13.80 2.69
C THR A 50 9.19 -13.07 3.51
N ILE A 51 9.51 -12.73 4.77
CA ILE A 51 8.63 -11.93 5.63
C ILE A 51 8.43 -10.53 5.05
N VAL A 52 9.49 -9.91 4.50
CA VAL A 52 9.37 -8.61 3.85
C VAL A 52 8.41 -8.69 2.67
N LYS A 53 8.56 -9.67 1.77
CA LYS A 53 7.66 -9.87 0.62
C LYS A 53 6.21 -10.12 1.06
N LEU A 54 6.00 -10.98 2.04
CA LEU A 54 4.69 -11.26 2.61
C LEU A 54 4.06 -10.00 3.19
N GLY A 55 4.80 -9.26 4.03
CA GLY A 55 4.34 -8.02 4.64
C GLY A 55 3.95 -6.96 3.60
N LEU A 56 4.71 -6.82 2.51
CA LEU A 56 4.37 -5.89 1.43
C LEU A 56 3.06 -6.26 0.73
N LEU A 57 2.84 -7.54 0.45
CA LEU A 57 1.63 -8.03 -0.22
C LEU A 57 0.41 -7.98 0.71
N SER A 58 0.58 -8.32 1.99
CA SER A 58 -0.48 -8.20 3.00
C SER A 58 -0.90 -6.74 3.18
N LEU A 59 0.06 -5.81 3.27
CA LEU A 59 -0.22 -4.38 3.33
C LEU A 59 -0.95 -3.90 2.07
N LEU A 60 -0.55 -4.37 0.88
CA LEU A 60 -1.25 -4.04 -0.37
C LEU A 60 -2.73 -4.45 -0.31
N ALA A 61 -3.02 -5.68 0.12
CA ALA A 61 -4.38 -6.18 0.22
C ALA A 61 -5.24 -5.32 1.17
N VAL A 62 -4.69 -5.01 2.35
CA VAL A 62 -5.36 -4.14 3.33
C VAL A 62 -5.58 -2.73 2.77
N PHE A 63 -4.56 -2.10 2.18
CA PHE A 63 -4.69 -0.77 1.60
C PHE A 63 -5.73 -0.71 0.48
N ARG A 64 -5.87 -1.75 -0.35
CA ARG A 64 -6.89 -1.78 -1.40
C ARG A 64 -8.32 -1.75 -0.85
N ASP A 65 -8.54 -2.30 0.34
CA ASP A 65 -9.85 -2.41 0.97
C ASP A 65 -10.20 -1.17 1.80
N ILE A 66 -9.25 -0.66 2.58
CA ILE A 66 -9.49 0.45 3.52
C ILE A 66 -9.37 1.85 2.89
N ILE A 67 -8.76 1.96 1.69
CA ILE A 67 -8.56 3.26 1.04
C ILE A 67 -9.92 3.79 0.56
N PRO A 68 -10.31 5.00 0.98
CA PRO A 68 -11.54 5.60 0.48
C PRO A 68 -11.40 5.98 -1.00
N GLY A 69 -12.52 5.93 -1.73
CA GLY A 69 -12.61 6.39 -3.12
C GLY A 69 -12.50 7.92 -3.31
N TYR A 70 -12.28 8.68 -2.23
CA TYR A 70 -12.11 10.12 -2.26
C TYR A 70 -10.70 10.54 -1.81
N ARG A 71 -10.29 11.75 -2.19
CA ARG A 71 -9.00 12.31 -1.79
C ARG A 71 -9.09 12.92 -0.40
N ILE A 72 -8.25 12.45 0.52
CA ILE A 72 -8.17 12.97 1.89
C ILE A 72 -7.42 14.31 1.87
N ARG A 73 -8.04 15.35 2.42
CA ARG A 73 -7.41 16.66 2.65
C ARG A 73 -7.00 16.75 4.12
N LEU A 74 -5.72 17.00 4.38
CA LEU A 74 -5.26 17.23 5.75
C LEU A 74 -5.83 18.57 6.28
N PRO A 75 -6.33 18.61 7.52
CA PRO A 75 -6.83 19.84 8.12
C PRO A 75 -5.71 20.85 8.31
N THR A 76 -5.99 22.12 8.04
CA THR A 76 -5.03 23.23 8.25
C THR A 76 -4.78 23.46 9.74
N GLU A 77 -3.66 24.10 10.11
CA GLU A 77 -3.30 24.37 11.51
C GLU A 77 -4.43 25.09 12.27
N LYS A 78 -5.07 26.07 11.62
CA LYS A 78 -6.23 26.80 12.15
C LYS A 78 -7.45 25.91 12.43
N GLU A 79 -7.64 24.85 11.65
CA GLU A 79 -8.76 23.89 11.82
C GLU A 79 -8.44 22.79 12.85
N GLN A 80 -7.15 22.55 13.13
CA GLN A 80 -6.71 21.59 14.15
C GLN A 80 -6.89 22.14 15.57
N GLU A 81 -6.71 23.45 15.75
CA GLU A 81 -6.93 24.13 17.04
C GLU A 81 -8.42 24.28 17.40
N MET A 82 -9.31 24.13 16.42
CA MET A 82 -10.75 24.24 16.65
C MET A 82 -11.27 23.04 17.46
N LYS A 83 -12.05 23.31 18.52
CA LYS A 83 -12.74 22.26 19.29
C LYS A 83 -13.80 21.60 18.41
N VAL A 84 -13.48 20.39 17.96
CA VAL A 84 -14.41 19.54 17.21
C VAL A 84 -15.06 18.49 18.11
N SER A 85 -16.18 17.94 17.64
CA SER A 85 -16.87 16.84 18.32
C SER A 85 -15.97 15.59 18.40
N LYS A 86 -16.28 14.69 19.35
CA LYS A 86 -15.53 13.43 19.53
C LYS A 86 -15.48 12.59 18.25
N THR A 87 -16.60 12.53 17.52
CA THR A 87 -16.71 11.81 16.24
C THR A 87 -15.81 12.40 15.16
N VAL A 88 -15.84 13.73 15.00
CA VAL A 88 -14.98 14.42 14.01
C VAL A 88 -13.50 14.26 14.36
N LYS A 89 -13.16 14.28 15.66
CA LYS A 89 -11.78 14.04 16.11
C LYS A 89 -11.30 12.63 15.77
N LYS A 90 -12.16 11.61 15.97
CA LYS A 90 -11.85 10.20 15.64
C LYS A 90 -11.61 10.04 14.13
N MET A 91 -12.51 10.58 13.31
CA MET A 91 -12.40 10.56 11.85
C MET A 91 -11.10 11.22 11.35
N ARG A 92 -10.79 12.43 11.84
CA ARG A 92 -9.54 13.13 11.50
C ARG A 92 -8.29 12.35 11.90
N PHE A 93 -8.30 11.73 13.07
CA PHE A 93 -7.19 10.91 13.54
C PHE A 93 -6.98 9.67 12.65
N TYR A 94 -8.08 9.00 12.27
CA TYR A 94 -8.05 7.87 11.34
C TYR A 94 -7.45 8.29 9.99
N GLU A 95 -7.99 9.32 9.35
CA GLU A 95 -7.54 9.79 8.04
C GLU A 95 -6.07 10.24 8.04
N SER A 96 -5.66 11.01 9.06
CA SER A 96 -4.26 11.44 9.23
C SER A 96 -3.32 10.26 9.38
N THR A 97 -3.73 9.25 10.16
CA THR A 97 -2.91 8.06 10.42
C THR A 97 -2.82 7.19 9.17
N LEU A 98 -3.94 6.98 8.47
CA LEU A 98 -4.00 6.26 7.20
C LEU A 98 -3.08 6.90 6.16
N LEU A 99 -3.17 8.22 6.00
CA LEU A 99 -2.37 8.96 5.02
C LEU A 99 -0.88 8.91 5.36
N SER A 100 -0.52 8.98 6.65
CA SER A 100 0.86 8.86 7.12
C SER A 100 1.42 7.45 6.91
N ALA A 101 0.64 6.41 7.24
CA ALA A 101 1.02 5.01 7.03
C ALA A 101 1.17 4.69 5.54
N TYR A 102 0.25 5.17 4.71
CA TYR A 102 0.30 5.02 3.27
C TYR A 102 1.55 5.69 2.67
N LYS A 103 1.87 6.92 3.09
CA LYS A 103 3.12 7.59 2.67
C LYS A 103 4.36 6.78 3.03
N ALA A 104 4.43 6.24 4.25
CA ALA A 104 5.55 5.41 4.68
C ALA A 104 5.66 4.10 3.87
N TYR A 105 4.52 3.49 3.54
CA TYR A 105 4.45 2.32 2.67
C TYR A 105 4.99 2.62 1.26
N LEU A 106 4.57 3.73 0.65
CA LEU A 106 5.05 4.13 -0.67
C LEU A 106 6.56 4.38 -0.69
N GLN A 107 7.09 5.07 0.33
CA GLN A 107 8.53 5.27 0.47
C GLN A 107 9.29 3.96 0.59
N ARG A 108 8.74 2.99 1.32
CA ARG A 108 9.32 1.65 1.45
C ARG A 108 9.32 0.92 0.12
N LEU A 109 8.22 0.96 -0.64
CA LEU A 109 8.13 0.36 -1.97
C LEU A 109 9.18 0.95 -2.92
N ILE A 110 9.34 2.27 -2.97
CA ILE A 110 10.34 2.93 -3.83
C ILE A 110 11.77 2.55 -3.41
N ALA A 111 12.03 2.43 -2.10
CA ALA A 111 13.35 2.00 -1.62
C ALA A 111 13.66 0.54 -2.00
N LEU A 112 12.67 -0.34 -1.97
CA LEU A 112 12.80 -1.75 -2.32
C LEU A 112 12.77 -2.01 -3.83
N GLU A 113 12.13 -1.14 -4.60
CA GLU A 113 12.14 -1.16 -6.06
C GLU A 113 13.56 -1.06 -6.62
N LYS A 114 14.45 -0.31 -5.97
CA LYS A 114 15.87 -0.23 -6.35
C LYS A 114 16.66 -1.51 -6.07
N LYS A 115 16.11 -2.46 -5.30
CA LYS A 115 16.78 -3.72 -4.95
C LYS A 115 16.25 -4.85 -5.85
N PRO A 116 17.10 -5.53 -6.63
CA PRO A 116 16.64 -6.54 -7.60
C PRO A 116 15.83 -7.68 -6.96
N LEU A 117 16.17 -8.08 -5.73
CA LEU A 117 15.47 -9.13 -4.97
C LEU A 117 13.99 -8.81 -4.68
N PHE A 118 13.64 -7.53 -4.54
CA PHE A 118 12.30 -7.07 -4.19
C PHE A 118 11.63 -6.29 -5.31
N GLN A 119 12.39 -5.92 -6.35
CA GLN A 119 11.95 -5.04 -7.42
C GLN A 119 10.63 -5.49 -8.03
N LEU A 120 10.53 -6.75 -8.43
CA LEU A 120 9.31 -7.28 -9.05
C LEU A 120 8.09 -7.18 -8.12
N VAL A 121 8.26 -7.50 -6.83
CA VAL A 121 7.16 -7.43 -5.84
C VAL A 121 6.76 -5.99 -5.59
N ALA A 122 7.73 -5.10 -5.39
CA ALA A 122 7.49 -3.69 -5.17
C ALA A 122 6.77 -3.04 -6.35
N VAL A 123 7.21 -3.33 -7.57
CA VAL A 123 6.59 -2.90 -8.83
C VAL A 123 5.14 -3.38 -8.93
N ARG A 124 4.90 -4.68 -8.67
CA ARG A 124 3.53 -5.22 -8.70
C ARG A 124 2.61 -4.53 -7.70
N CYS A 125 3.10 -4.22 -6.50
CA CYS A 125 2.34 -3.46 -5.51
C CYS A 125 2.02 -2.05 -6.00
N ILE A 126 3.00 -1.33 -6.56
CA ILE A 126 2.84 0.02 -7.13
C ILE A 126 1.77 0.00 -8.24
N CYS A 127 1.87 -0.92 -9.19
CA CYS A 127 0.89 -1.09 -10.27
C CYS A 127 -0.52 -1.37 -9.74
N SER A 128 -0.64 -2.30 -8.78
CA SER A 128 -1.94 -2.69 -8.22
C SER A 128 -2.61 -1.56 -7.45
N LEU A 129 -1.82 -0.70 -6.78
CA LEU A 129 -2.30 0.51 -6.12
C LEU A 129 -2.84 1.54 -7.11
N LEU A 130 -2.07 1.82 -8.18
CA LEU A 130 -2.51 2.73 -9.25
C LEU A 130 -3.80 2.26 -9.89
N ASP A 131 -3.92 0.94 -10.08
CA ASP A 131 -5.10 0.36 -10.70
C ASP A 131 -6.35 0.43 -9.82
N SER A 132 -6.20 0.19 -8.53
CA SER A 132 -7.33 0.19 -7.59
C SER A 132 -7.75 1.61 -7.21
N ASN A 133 -6.78 2.52 -7.03
CA ASN A 133 -6.99 3.83 -6.43
C ASN A 133 -6.34 4.96 -7.26
N PRO A 134 -6.79 5.20 -8.50
CA PRO A 134 -6.08 6.06 -9.45
C PRO A 134 -6.07 7.56 -9.08
N HIS A 135 -7.01 7.98 -8.25
CA HIS A 135 -7.21 9.37 -7.83
C HIS A 135 -6.86 9.62 -6.36
N PHE A 136 -6.38 8.60 -5.64
CA PHE A 136 -6.02 8.73 -4.24
C PHE A 136 -4.75 9.57 -4.04
N ASN A 137 -4.52 10.05 -2.83
CA ASN A 137 -3.37 10.87 -2.46
C ASN A 137 -2.03 10.22 -2.89
N PHE A 138 -1.01 11.05 -3.20
CA PHE A 138 0.34 10.63 -3.62
C PHE A 138 0.43 9.90 -4.98
N ARG A 139 -0.56 10.08 -5.88
CA ARG A 139 -0.51 9.51 -7.23
C ARG A 139 0.76 9.86 -8.03
N GLU A 140 1.30 11.07 -7.85
CA GLU A 140 2.50 11.53 -8.57
C GLU A 140 3.71 10.67 -8.19
N THR A 141 3.87 10.35 -6.91
CA THR A 141 4.93 9.46 -6.43
C THR A 141 4.85 8.06 -7.07
N LEU A 142 3.63 7.53 -7.23
CA LEU A 142 3.41 6.23 -7.89
C LEU A 142 3.67 6.29 -9.40
N LEU A 143 3.21 7.35 -10.07
CA LEU A 143 3.44 7.57 -11.50
C LEU A 143 4.93 7.76 -11.80
N ASP A 144 5.63 8.56 -11.01
CA ASP A 144 7.08 8.77 -11.15
C ASP A 144 7.86 7.46 -11.01
N ALA A 145 7.50 6.62 -10.03
CA ALA A 145 8.10 5.31 -9.86
C ALA A 145 7.81 4.37 -11.04
N THR A 146 6.61 4.46 -11.59
CA THR A 146 6.19 3.70 -12.77
C THR A 146 6.99 4.10 -14.00
N VAL A 147 7.03 5.41 -14.31
CA VAL A 147 7.71 5.95 -15.50
C VAL A 147 9.19 5.58 -15.52
N ARG A 148 9.88 5.63 -14.37
CA ARG A 148 11.29 5.22 -14.27
C ARG A 148 11.54 3.76 -14.63
N ASN A 149 10.56 2.88 -14.40
CA ASN A 149 10.70 1.45 -14.62
C ASN A 149 10.17 0.96 -15.97
N ILE A 150 9.44 1.79 -16.72
CA ILE A 150 8.96 1.46 -18.09
C ILE A 150 10.13 1.13 -19.03
N SER A 151 11.26 1.81 -18.84
CA SER A 151 12.47 1.59 -19.65
C SER A 151 13.40 0.52 -19.09
N SER A 152 12.95 -0.27 -18.09
CA SER A 152 13.80 -1.28 -17.47
C SER A 152 14.08 -2.46 -18.41
N SER A 153 15.30 -3.00 -18.31
CA SER A 153 15.75 -4.16 -19.10
C SER A 153 14.99 -5.44 -18.78
N ASN A 154 14.39 -5.51 -17.58
CA ASN A 154 13.63 -6.67 -17.13
C ASN A 154 12.23 -6.67 -17.75
N GLU A 155 12.01 -7.61 -18.65
CA GLU A 155 10.76 -7.76 -19.39
C GLU A 155 9.54 -7.99 -18.49
N ALA A 156 9.67 -8.73 -17.39
CA ALA A 156 8.55 -8.96 -16.48
C ALA A 156 8.08 -7.66 -15.78
N ILE A 157 9.03 -6.77 -15.48
CA ILE A 157 8.76 -5.44 -14.90
C ILE A 157 8.12 -4.55 -15.96
N ARG A 158 8.71 -4.51 -17.15
CA ARG A 158 8.21 -3.75 -18.29
C ARG A 158 6.79 -4.15 -18.67
N CYS A 159 6.48 -5.44 -18.79
CA CYS A 159 5.14 -5.94 -19.04
C CYS A 159 4.18 -5.55 -17.91
N SER A 160 4.56 -5.76 -16.64
CA SER A 160 3.71 -5.39 -15.50
C SER A 160 3.33 -3.90 -15.52
N PHE A 161 4.24 -3.01 -15.96
CA PHE A 161 3.96 -1.59 -16.09
C PHE A 161 3.22 -1.20 -17.37
N ILE A 162 3.48 -1.84 -18.52
CA ILE A 162 2.74 -1.58 -19.76
C ILE A 162 1.25 -1.94 -19.57
N PHE A 163 0.96 -3.09 -18.96
CA PHE A 163 -0.42 -3.48 -18.66
C PHE A 163 -1.06 -2.54 -17.63
N ALA A 164 -0.35 -2.16 -16.57
CA ALA A 164 -0.88 -1.26 -15.55
C ALA A 164 -1.10 0.16 -16.06
N THR A 165 -0.18 0.73 -16.84
CA THR A 165 -0.32 2.06 -17.45
C THR A 165 -1.41 2.07 -18.52
N GLY A 166 -1.53 1.00 -19.32
CA GLY A 166 -2.65 0.83 -20.25
C GLY A 166 -3.99 0.80 -19.53
N HIS A 167 -4.14 -0.03 -18.50
CA HIS A 167 -5.38 -0.12 -17.73
C HIS A 167 -5.68 1.17 -16.94
N TYR A 168 -4.65 1.82 -16.38
CA TYR A 168 -4.77 3.14 -15.75
C TYR A 168 -5.22 4.20 -16.76
N CYS A 169 -4.64 4.25 -17.95
CA CYS A 169 -5.01 5.20 -19.00
C CYS A 169 -6.45 4.95 -19.49
N ILE A 170 -6.86 3.67 -19.61
CA ILE A 170 -8.24 3.28 -19.93
C ILE A 170 -9.20 3.71 -18.82
N LYS A 171 -8.88 3.46 -17.54
CA LYS A 171 -9.71 3.86 -16.39
C LYS A 171 -9.83 5.38 -16.27
N VAL A 172 -8.72 6.11 -16.37
CA VAL A 172 -8.71 7.58 -16.38
C VAL A 172 -9.53 8.11 -17.56
N SER A 173 -9.37 7.52 -18.75
CA SER A 173 -10.18 7.90 -19.92
C SER A 173 -11.67 7.58 -19.72
N ARG A 174 -12.02 6.47 -19.08
CA ARG A 174 -13.41 6.15 -18.71
C ARG A 174 -14.00 7.17 -17.75
N VAL A 175 -13.23 7.62 -16.76
CA VAL A 175 -13.66 8.64 -15.77
C VAL A 175 -13.76 10.03 -16.40
N PHE A 176 -12.85 10.40 -17.30
CA PHE A 176 -12.83 11.73 -17.93
C PHE A 176 -13.73 11.86 -19.17
N TYR A 177 -13.91 10.79 -19.94
CA TYR A 177 -14.69 10.81 -21.18
C TYR A 177 -16.02 10.04 -21.11
N GLY A 178 -16.35 9.41 -19.97
CA GLY A 178 -17.64 8.72 -19.78
C GLY A 178 -17.88 7.56 -20.74
N ILE A 179 -16.83 6.93 -21.28
CA ILE A 179 -17.00 5.91 -22.32
C ILE A 179 -17.24 4.53 -21.69
N SER A 180 -18.52 4.19 -21.58
CA SER A 180 -19.00 2.82 -21.29
C SER A 180 -18.84 1.95 -22.54
N TYR A 181 -17.73 1.24 -22.67
CA TYR A 181 -17.73 0.02 -23.48
C TYR A 181 -18.19 -1.13 -22.56
N GLU A 182 -19.43 -1.60 -22.73
CA GLU A 182 -19.80 -2.93 -22.25
C GLU A 182 -18.92 -3.94 -22.99
N THR A 183 -18.09 -4.67 -22.25
CA THR A 183 -17.35 -5.80 -22.83
C THR A 183 -18.19 -7.05 -22.59
N THR A 184 -18.81 -7.55 -23.66
CA THR A 184 -19.33 -8.92 -23.76
C THR A 184 -18.19 -9.94 -23.70
#